data_AF-A0A4V2KRI4-F1
#
_entry.id   AF-A0A4V2KRI4-F1
#
_cell.length_a   1.000
_cell.length_b   1.000
_cell.length_c   1.000
_cell.angle_alpha   90.00
_cell.angle_beta   90.00
_cell.angle_gamma   90.00
#
_symmetry.space_group_name_H-M   'P 1'
#
loop_
_entity.id
_entity.type
_entity.pdbx_description
1 polymer ?
#
loop_
_entity_poly.entity_id
_entity_poly.type
_entity_poly.pdbx_seq_one_letter_code
_entity_poly.pdbx_strand_id
1 'polypeptide(L)'
;MSQQRRIDTISLLIQSNNSFSPNQIAIEQDLKVVPSLTSMKPLKRRNLIQIFFSSRAIDTSLKTFLDRHGLRGSTEYSIGKYLDKLHSHNRTQLGNLSRSERDQYKRSIANVRNGYLHQANTYPNGNQDVNLLLSEIETLLSVMVTL
;
A
#
# COMPACT_ATOMS: atom_id res chain seq x y z
N MET A 1 -5.00 -14.64 -9.85
CA MET A 1 -3.58 -14.28 -9.98
C MET A 1 -2.83 -14.75 -8.73
N SER A 2 -1.60 -15.27 -8.84
CA SER A 2 -0.81 -15.68 -7.67
C SER A 2 -0.22 -14.46 -6.94
N GLN A 3 0.11 -14.61 -5.64
CA GLN A 3 0.75 -13.54 -4.84
C GLN A 3 2.03 -13.03 -5.50
N GLN A 4 2.87 -13.94 -6.00
CA GLN A 4 4.12 -13.59 -6.69
C GLN A 4 3.87 -12.66 -7.88
N ARG A 5 3.00 -13.05 -8.82
CA ARG A 5 2.71 -12.24 -10.01
C ARG A 5 2.20 -10.84 -9.65
N ARG A 6 1.43 -10.75 -8.57
CA ARG A 6 0.90 -9.48 -8.09
C ARG A 6 2.00 -8.58 -7.54
N ILE A 7 2.88 -9.14 -6.72
CA ILE A 7 4.06 -8.44 -6.20
C ILE A 7 5.00 -8.00 -7.32
N ASP A 8 5.18 -8.83 -8.36
CA ASP A 8 5.98 -8.47 -9.53
C ASP A 8 5.36 -7.28 -10.28
N THR A 9 4.04 -7.27 -10.44
CA THR A 9 3.29 -6.17 -11.06
C THR A 9 3.43 -4.88 -10.25
N ILE A 10 3.23 -4.95 -8.94
CA ILE A 10 3.43 -3.82 -8.03
C ILE A 10 4.87 -3.30 -8.12
N SER A 11 5.86 -4.19 -8.13
CA SER A 11 7.27 -3.81 -8.22
C SER A 11 7.57 -3.09 -9.54
N LEU A 12 6.99 -3.55 -10.65
CA LEU A 12 7.13 -2.90 -11.95
C LEU A 12 6.51 -1.50 -11.97
N LEU A 13 5.31 -1.32 -11.38
CA LEU A 13 4.68 0.00 -11.23
C LEU A 13 5.59 0.96 -10.45
N ILE A 14 6.17 0.49 -9.34
CA ILE A 14 7.10 1.26 -8.51
C ILE A 14 8.39 1.61 -9.29
N GLN A 15 8.96 0.66 -10.03
CA GLN A 15 10.18 0.85 -10.82
C GLN A 15 10.00 1.79 -12.01
N SER A 16 8.84 1.75 -12.65
CA SER A 16 8.55 2.54 -13.84
C SER A 16 8.21 4.01 -13.55
N ASN A 17 7.99 4.38 -12.27
CA ASN A 17 7.58 5.72 -11.90
C ASN A 17 8.61 6.39 -10.97
N ASN A 18 9.24 7.45 -11.48
CA ASN A 18 10.28 8.21 -10.77
C ASN A 18 9.79 8.87 -9.47
N SER A 19 8.47 8.96 -9.23
CA SER A 19 7.93 9.52 -7.98
C SER A 19 8.29 8.70 -6.76
N PHE A 20 8.67 7.42 -6.93
CA PHE A 20 9.05 6.53 -5.84
C PHE A 20 10.57 6.42 -5.63
N SER A 21 11.38 6.99 -6.52
CA SER A 21 12.85 6.81 -6.54
C SER A 21 13.55 6.98 -5.18
N PRO A 22 13.24 8.00 -4.35
CA PRO A 22 13.95 8.17 -3.07
C PRO A 22 13.85 6.99 -2.10
N ASN A 23 12.77 6.18 -2.16
CA ASN A 23 12.56 5.03 -1.27
C ASN A 23 12.23 3.75 -2.03
N GLN A 24 12.48 3.72 -3.34
CA GLN A 24 12.12 2.61 -4.22
C GLN A 24 12.68 1.27 -3.70
N ILE A 25 13.97 1.24 -3.37
CA ILE A 25 14.65 0.03 -2.88
C ILE A 25 14.00 -0.49 -1.60
N ALA A 26 13.64 0.39 -0.67
CA ALA A 26 13.01 0.01 0.59
C ALA A 26 11.60 -0.56 0.36
N ILE A 27 10.81 0.06 -0.53
CA ILE A 27 9.49 -0.42 -0.94
C ILE A 27 9.59 -1.82 -1.54
N GLU A 28 10.55 -2.03 -2.46
CA GLU A 28 10.78 -3.33 -3.09
C GLU A 28 11.22 -4.42 -2.10
N GLN A 29 12.08 -4.08 -1.14
CA GLN A 29 12.52 -5.02 -0.10
C GLN A 29 11.34 -5.51 0.73
N ASP A 30 10.43 -4.62 1.11
CA ASP A 30 9.19 -4.99 1.82
C ASP A 30 8.30 -5.92 1.01
N LEU A 31 8.08 -5.59 -0.26
CA LEU A 31 7.27 -6.40 -1.16
C LEU A 31 7.86 -7.80 -1.38
N LYS A 32 9.19 -7.92 -1.48
CA LYS A 32 9.89 -9.21 -1.65
C LYS A 32 9.76 -10.14 -0.44
N VAL A 33 9.49 -9.62 0.75
CA VAL A 33 9.23 -10.46 1.93
C VAL A 33 7.91 -11.21 1.80
N VAL A 34 6.89 -10.62 1.17
CA VAL A 34 5.55 -11.22 1.09
C VAL A 34 5.56 -12.65 0.49
N PRO A 35 6.14 -12.89 -0.71
CA PRO A 35 6.18 -14.24 -1.28
C PRO A 35 7.23 -15.16 -0.63
N SER A 36 8.26 -14.61 0.02
CA SER A 36 9.30 -15.44 0.65
C SER A 36 8.81 -16.19 1.89
N LEU A 37 7.71 -15.74 2.48
CA LEU A 37 7.12 -16.34 3.69
C LEU A 37 6.27 -17.59 3.43
N THR A 38 6.17 -18.08 2.19
CA THR A 38 5.29 -19.21 1.82
C THR A 38 5.45 -20.46 2.68
N SER A 39 6.66 -20.78 3.14
CA SER A 39 6.94 -21.94 4.00
C SER A 39 6.69 -21.69 5.50
N MET A 40 6.42 -20.44 5.91
CA MET A 40 6.26 -20.08 7.32
C MET A 40 5.00 -20.69 7.94
N LYS A 41 5.17 -21.26 9.13
CA LYS A 41 4.09 -21.73 10.01
C LYS A 41 4.13 -20.98 11.34
N PRO A 42 2.99 -20.79 12.02
CA PRO A 42 1.62 -21.12 11.59
C PRO A 42 1.06 -20.13 10.55
N LEU A 43 0.07 -20.58 9.77
CA LEU A 43 -0.58 -19.81 8.70
C LEU A 43 -1.03 -18.40 9.13
N LYS A 44 -1.64 -18.30 10.33
CA LYS A 44 -2.12 -17.02 10.87
C LYS A 44 -0.98 -16.00 11.04
N ARG A 45 0.18 -16.43 11.55
CA ARG A 45 1.36 -15.54 11.72
C ARG A 45 1.96 -15.18 10.38
N ARG A 46 2.08 -16.14 9.46
CA ARG A 46 2.53 -15.89 8.08
C ARG A 46 1.70 -14.78 7.44
N ASN A 47 0.37 -14.92 7.45
CA ASN A 47 -0.51 -13.97 6.78
C ASN A 47 -0.48 -12.58 7.45
N LEU A 48 -0.38 -12.54 8.79
CA LEU A 48 -0.23 -11.28 9.52
C LEU A 48 1.07 -10.54 9.11
N ILE A 49 2.18 -11.27 9.01
CA ILE A 49 3.47 -10.70 8.58
C ILE A 49 3.39 -10.25 7.11
N GLN A 50 2.76 -11.03 6.23
CA GLN A 50 2.51 -10.61 4.84
C GLN A 50 1.71 -9.29 4.77
N ILE A 51 0.66 -9.15 5.58
CA ILE A 51 -0.11 -7.89 5.67
C ILE A 51 0.75 -6.75 6.20
N PHE A 52 1.58 -6.99 7.22
CA PHE A 52 2.49 -5.99 7.76
C PHE A 52 3.44 -5.43 6.70
N PHE A 53 4.16 -6.30 5.98
CA PHE A 53 5.11 -5.85 4.96
C PHE A 53 4.41 -5.20 3.76
N SER A 54 3.25 -5.73 3.33
CA SER A 54 2.43 -5.10 2.29
C SER A 54 1.97 -3.70 2.70
N SER A 55 1.55 -3.55 3.96
CA SER A 55 1.10 -2.27 4.53
C SER A 55 2.25 -1.26 4.65
N ARG A 56 3.44 -1.72 5.03
CA ARG A 56 4.64 -0.86 5.13
C ARG A 56 5.11 -0.38 3.76
N ALA A 57 5.05 -1.24 2.75
CA ALA A 57 5.34 -0.89 1.37
C ALA A 57 4.40 0.21 0.84
N ILE A 58 3.09 0.06 1.00
CA ILE A 58 2.13 1.09 0.52
C ILE A 58 2.20 2.39 1.32
N ASP A 59 2.42 2.32 2.65
CA ASP A 59 2.59 3.52 3.49
C ASP A 59 3.83 4.32 3.05
N THR A 60 4.94 3.62 2.79
CA THR A 60 6.18 4.24 2.29
C THR A 60 5.99 4.77 0.86
N SER A 61 5.25 4.07 0.01
CA SER A 61 4.97 4.51 -1.36
C SER A 61 4.14 5.80 -1.39
N LEU A 62 3.04 5.85 -0.62
CA LEU A 62 2.19 7.02 -0.48
C LEU A 62 2.97 8.22 0.09
N LYS A 63 3.74 8.00 1.16
CA LYS A 63 4.59 9.02 1.75
C LYS A 63 5.57 9.57 0.71
N THR A 64 6.28 8.70 0.00
CA THR A 64 7.31 9.09 -0.97
C THR A 64 6.72 9.88 -2.13
N PHE A 65 5.57 9.43 -2.64
CA PHE A 65 4.84 10.13 -3.69
C PHE A 65 4.42 11.53 -3.25
N LEU A 66 3.80 11.65 -2.07
CA LEU A 66 3.39 12.95 -1.54
C LEU A 66 4.58 13.87 -1.24
N ASP A 67 5.70 13.33 -0.76
CA ASP A 67 6.93 14.10 -0.54
C ASP A 67 7.49 14.63 -1.87
N ARG A 68 7.53 13.79 -2.91
CA ARG A 68 7.99 14.17 -4.25
C ARG A 68 7.19 15.34 -4.84
N HIS A 69 5.88 15.34 -4.63
CA HIS A 69 4.97 16.35 -5.16
C HIS A 69 4.74 17.54 -4.21
N GLY A 70 5.43 17.57 -3.07
CA GLY A 70 5.32 18.63 -2.06
C GLY A 70 3.90 18.73 -1.48
N LEU A 71 3.26 17.60 -1.21
CA LEU A 71 1.87 17.48 -0.75
C LEU A 71 1.73 16.98 0.69
N ARG A 72 2.75 16.34 1.27
CA ARG A 72 2.64 15.64 2.57
C ARG A 72 2.20 16.57 3.71
N GLY A 73 2.70 17.81 3.75
CA GLY A 73 2.52 18.70 4.89
C GLY A 73 3.31 18.24 6.13
N SER A 74 3.09 18.88 7.28
CA SER A 74 3.96 18.76 8.47
C SER A 74 3.46 17.86 9.61
N THR A 75 2.19 17.45 9.64
CA THR A 75 1.60 16.92 10.90
C THR A 75 0.89 15.57 10.81
N GLU A 76 0.75 14.95 9.64
CA GLU A 76 -0.08 13.75 9.49
C GLU A 76 0.63 12.60 8.74
N TYR A 77 0.80 11.45 9.42
CA TYR A 77 1.61 10.32 8.96
C TYR A 77 0.83 9.00 8.94
N SER A 78 -0.30 8.96 8.22
CA SER A 78 -1.06 7.71 8.06
C SER A 78 -1.60 7.55 6.64
N ILE A 79 -1.75 6.30 6.20
CA ILE A 79 -2.38 5.93 4.92
C ILE A 79 -3.68 6.71 4.71
N GLY A 80 -4.57 6.74 5.70
CA GLY A 80 -5.85 7.44 5.58
C GLY A 80 -5.69 8.94 5.30
N LYS A 81 -4.72 9.60 5.94
CA LYS A 81 -4.43 11.02 5.72
C LYS A 81 -3.71 11.26 4.40
N TYR A 82 -2.83 10.35 3.98
CA TYR A 82 -2.22 10.42 2.66
C TYR A 82 -3.26 10.34 1.54
N LEU A 83 -4.26 9.46 1.68
CA LEU A 83 -5.38 9.36 0.74
C LEU A 83 -6.25 10.63 0.74
N ASP A 84 -6.46 11.28 1.88
CA ASP A 84 -7.14 12.59 1.92
C ASP A 84 -6.35 13.65 1.15
N LYS A 85 -5.01 13.66 1.25
CA LYS A 85 -4.16 14.60 0.52
C LYS A 85 -4.21 14.38 -0.99
N LEU A 86 -4.17 13.12 -1.45
CA LEU A 86 -4.33 12.78 -2.88
C LEU A 86 -5.72 13.15 -3.42
N HIS A 87 -6.73 13.23 -2.55
CA HIS A 87 -8.07 13.66 -2.93
C HIS A 87 -8.21 15.18 -3.00
N SER A 88 -7.64 15.92 -2.05
CA SER A 88 -8.00 17.34 -1.82
C SER A 88 -6.90 18.36 -2.11
N HIS A 89 -5.82 18.00 -2.83
CA HIS A 89 -4.79 18.97 -3.20
C HIS A 89 -5.20 19.83 -4.39
N ASN A 90 -4.53 20.99 -4.55
CA ASN A 90 -4.78 21.94 -5.63
C ASN A 90 -3.67 21.95 -6.72
N ARG A 91 -2.87 20.88 -6.84
CA ARG A 91 -1.83 20.79 -7.87
C ARG A 91 -2.47 20.52 -9.23
N THR A 92 -2.50 21.53 -10.10
CA THR A 92 -3.14 21.44 -11.43
C THR A 92 -2.49 20.45 -12.39
N GLN A 93 -1.21 20.13 -12.19
CA GLN A 93 -0.44 19.17 -13.00
C GLN A 93 -0.53 17.73 -12.49
N LEU A 94 -1.21 17.51 -11.36
CA LEU A 94 -1.38 16.20 -10.75
C LEU A 94 -2.88 15.92 -10.65
N GLY A 95 -3.34 14.78 -11.15
CA GLY A 95 -4.71 14.34 -10.95
C GLY A 95 -5.05 14.18 -9.46
N ASN A 96 -6.34 14.21 -9.15
CA ASN A 96 -6.83 13.93 -7.81
C ASN A 96 -7.52 12.56 -7.79
N LEU A 97 -7.44 11.88 -6.65
CA LEU A 97 -8.39 10.79 -6.38
C LEU A 97 -9.80 11.34 -6.33
N SER A 98 -10.74 10.66 -6.97
CA SER A 98 -12.16 10.88 -6.74
C SER A 98 -12.53 10.57 -5.28
N ARG A 99 -13.66 11.11 -4.83
CA ARG A 99 -14.19 10.79 -3.50
C ARG A 99 -14.42 9.29 -3.32
N SER A 100 -14.91 8.62 -4.37
CA SER A 100 -15.18 7.18 -4.36
C SER A 100 -13.90 6.36 -4.17
N GLU A 101 -12.84 6.67 -4.92
CA GLU A 101 -11.54 6.00 -4.81
C GLU A 101 -10.94 6.21 -3.42
N ARG A 102 -10.93 7.45 -2.93
CA ARG A 102 -10.44 7.76 -1.57
C ARG A 102 -11.17 6.94 -0.51
N ASP A 103 -12.50 6.88 -0.58
CA ASP A 103 -13.31 6.15 0.39
C ASP A 103 -13.11 4.62 0.27
N GLN A 104 -12.96 4.12 -0.95
CA GLN A 104 -12.62 2.72 -1.20
C GLN A 104 -11.29 2.36 -0.55
N TYR A 105 -10.20 3.05 -0.87
CA TYR A 105 -8.86 2.71 -0.38
C TYR A 105 -8.71 2.90 1.13
N LYS A 106 -9.44 3.84 1.73
CA LYS A 106 -9.53 3.93 3.19
C LYS A 106 -10.15 2.67 3.79
N ARG A 107 -11.25 2.18 3.23
CA ARG A 107 -11.92 0.96 3.71
C ARG A 107 -11.07 -0.29 3.45
N SER A 108 -10.49 -0.42 2.26
CA SER A 108 -9.86 -1.66 1.80
C SER A 108 -8.39 -1.80 2.20
N ILE A 109 -7.69 -0.69 2.46
CA ILE A 109 -6.27 -0.70 2.86
C ILE A 109 -6.11 -0.21 4.29
N ALA A 110 -6.48 1.04 4.58
CA ALA A 110 -6.21 1.65 5.89
C ALA A 110 -6.95 0.93 7.03
N ASN A 111 -8.25 0.67 6.87
CA ASN A 111 -9.04 -0.01 7.88
C ASN A 111 -8.64 -1.48 8.06
N VAL A 112 -8.35 -2.19 6.96
CA VAL A 112 -7.87 -3.58 7.01
C VAL A 112 -6.55 -3.67 7.77
N ARG A 113 -5.59 -2.79 7.45
CA ARG A 113 -4.33 -2.67 8.18
C ARG A 113 -4.56 -2.38 9.65
N ASN A 114 -5.44 -1.43 9.99
CA ASN A 114 -5.73 -1.10 11.38
C ASN A 114 -6.37 -2.28 12.13
N GLY A 115 -7.28 -3.02 11.48
CA GLY A 115 -7.91 -4.20 12.05
C GLY A 115 -6.90 -5.28 12.43
N TYR A 116 -5.95 -5.59 11.54
CA TYR A 116 -4.97 -6.65 11.80
C TYR A 116 -3.76 -6.20 12.63
N LEU A 117 -3.34 -4.94 12.52
CA LEU A 117 -2.08 -4.47 13.15
C LEU A 117 -2.29 -3.70 14.46
N HIS A 118 -3.49 -3.19 14.76
CA HIS A 118 -3.75 -2.45 16.01
C HIS A 118 -4.70 -3.17 16.98
N GLN A 119 -5.38 -4.23 16.56
CA GLN A 119 -6.25 -5.01 17.45
C GLN A 119 -5.52 -6.25 17.97
N ALA A 120 -5.56 -6.44 19.28
CA ALA A 120 -4.99 -7.62 19.91
C ALA A 120 -5.79 -8.87 19.52
N ASN A 121 -5.06 -9.97 19.27
CA ASN A 121 -5.63 -11.29 18.97
C ASN A 121 -6.47 -11.38 17.68
N THR A 122 -6.38 -10.38 16.80
CA THR A 122 -6.99 -10.42 15.46
C THR A 122 -5.97 -10.95 14.44
N TYR A 123 -6.38 -11.94 13.64
CA TYR A 123 -5.54 -12.55 12.62
C TYR A 123 -6.28 -12.67 11.29
N PRO A 124 -5.57 -12.66 10.15
CA PRO A 124 -6.19 -12.96 8.86
C PRO A 124 -6.75 -14.39 8.85
N ASN A 125 -7.94 -14.54 8.27
CA ASN A 125 -8.67 -15.80 8.16
C ASN A 125 -8.04 -16.76 7.14
N GLY A 126 -7.30 -16.22 6.17
CA GLY A 126 -6.60 -17.03 5.18
C GLY A 126 -5.77 -16.20 4.20
N ASN A 127 -5.22 -16.88 3.18
CA ASN A 127 -4.46 -16.21 2.12
C ASN A 127 -5.31 -15.21 1.32
N GLN A 128 -6.64 -15.39 1.33
CA GLN A 128 -7.58 -14.50 0.65
C GLN A 128 -7.49 -13.06 1.15
N ASP A 129 -7.35 -12.85 2.46
CA ASP A 129 -7.25 -11.50 3.03
C ASP A 129 -5.99 -10.77 2.55
N VAL A 130 -4.86 -11.50 2.49
CA VAL A 130 -3.59 -11.00 1.95
C VAL A 130 -3.76 -10.65 0.48
N ASN A 131 -4.39 -11.54 -0.30
CA ASN A 131 -4.60 -11.34 -1.73
C ASN A 131 -5.50 -10.15 -2.05
N LEU A 132 -6.55 -9.94 -1.24
CA LEU A 132 -7.44 -8.79 -1.36
C LEU A 132 -6.69 -7.50 -1.07
N LEU A 133 -5.93 -7.44 0.03
CA LEU A 133 -5.11 -6.27 0.35
C LEU A 133 -4.11 -5.94 -0.77
N LEU A 134 -3.37 -6.95 -1.27
CA LEU A 134 -2.42 -6.75 -2.36
C LEU A 134 -3.11 -6.30 -3.65
N SER A 135 -4.33 -6.77 -3.92
CA SER A 135 -5.10 -6.33 -5.09
C SER A 135 -5.45 -4.86 -5.00
N GLU A 136 -5.89 -4.40 -3.83
CA GLU A 136 -6.24 -3.00 -3.60
C GLU A 136 -5.01 -2.08 -3.63
N ILE A 137 -3.87 -2.57 -3.09
CA ILE A 137 -2.58 -1.87 -3.19
C ILE A 137 -2.15 -1.72 -4.65
N GLU A 138 -2.23 -2.77 -5.45
CA GLU A 138 -1.91 -2.71 -6.88
C GLU A 138 -2.81 -1.70 -7.58
N THR A 139 -4.13 -1.75 -7.38
CA THR A 139 -5.07 -0.81 -7.99
C THR A 139 -4.78 0.63 -7.59
N LEU A 140 -4.53 0.90 -6.30
CA LEU A 140 -4.14 2.24 -5.85
C LEU A 140 -2.84 2.70 -6.50
N LEU A 141 -1.81 1.86 -6.56
CA LEU A 141 -0.53 2.23 -7.19
C LEU A 141 -0.70 2.45 -8.70
N SER A 142 -1.53 1.67 -9.38
CA SER A 142 -1.88 1.89 -10.78
C SER A 142 -2.56 3.24 -11.00
N VAL A 143 -3.43 3.68 -10.08
CA VAL A 143 -4.01 5.02 -10.15
C VAL A 143 -2.96 6.09 -9.86
N MET A 144 -2.12 5.91 -8.84
CA MET A 144 -1.08 6.88 -8.49
C MET A 144 -0.07 7.12 -9.61
N VAL A 145 0.25 6.12 -10.43
CA VAL A 145 1.16 6.33 -11.57
C VAL A 145 0.53 7.10 -12.74
N THR A 146 -0.80 7.27 -12.74
CA THR A 146 -1.54 8.04 -13.75
C THR A 146 -2.08 9.39 -13.25
N LEU A 147 -1.91 9.69 -11.94
CA LEU A 147 -2.11 11.04 -11.39
C LEU A 147 -1.04 11.99 -11.92
#